data_AF-A0A0B7N702-F1
#
_entry.id   AF-A0A0B7N702-F1
#
_cell.length_a   1.000
_cell.length_b   1.000
_cell.length_c   1.000
_cell.angle_alpha   90.00
_cell.angle_beta   90.00
_cell.angle_gamma   90.00
#
_symmetry.space_group_name_H-M   'P 1'
#
loop_
_entity.id
_entity.type
_entity.pdbx_description
1 polymer ?
#
loop_
_entity_poly.entity_id
_entity_poly.type
_entity_poly.pdbx_seq_one_letter_code
_entity_poly.pdbx_strand_id
1 'polypeptide(L)'
;MSISKNEYKSAVMWYMNGQVIATFYESANKDQKKKILIDTVSFSSKAYLAFRRINSLRIASPAIPYLENLSSLLLQNNNLETIPKELWRLTNLQELNLGCNQLKALPKEIGLLLNLQELFLHSNQLTNIPAQIGYLQQLQVLDLTDNRLESLPGEVVTRMRLKNLWVNNNPLSTISTKQLKMITLRDKCAQTIGLWCLDDPDSRNVVLDLPDSILDKSLIVPDIK
;
A
#
# COMPACT_ATOMS: atom_id res chain seq x y z
N MET A 1 -16.09 14.04 -29.68
CA MET A 1 -14.90 13.17 -29.83
C MET A 1 -14.70 12.45 -28.51
N SER A 2 -14.95 11.15 -28.51
CA SER A 2 -14.92 10.25 -27.35
C SER A 2 -13.50 10.09 -26.80
N ILE A 3 -13.30 10.40 -25.52
CA ILE A 3 -12.09 10.10 -24.76
C ILE A 3 -11.99 8.57 -24.65
N SER A 4 -11.07 7.96 -25.41
CA SER A 4 -10.84 6.52 -25.35
C SER A 4 -10.13 6.12 -24.06
N LYS A 5 -10.56 4.98 -23.50
CA LYS A 5 -9.96 4.21 -22.41
C LYS A 5 -8.44 4.13 -22.52
N ASN A 6 -7.69 4.85 -21.68
CA ASN A 6 -6.23 4.66 -21.58
C ASN A 6 -5.87 3.98 -20.24
N GLU A 7 -5.53 2.70 -20.35
CA GLU A 7 -4.99 1.84 -19.29
C GLU A 7 -3.50 2.15 -19.09
N TYR A 8 -3.11 2.76 -17.97
CA TYR A 8 -1.69 3.03 -17.71
C TYR A 8 -0.97 1.72 -17.35
N LYS A 9 0.21 1.44 -17.94
CA LYS A 9 0.87 0.11 -17.84
C LYS A 9 2.18 0.11 -17.06
N SER A 10 2.73 1.28 -16.73
CA SER A 10 3.84 1.44 -15.77
C SER A 10 3.96 2.89 -15.30
N ALA A 11 4.34 3.11 -14.04
CA ALA A 11 4.76 4.42 -13.53
C ALA A 11 6.24 4.40 -13.11
N VAL A 12 6.97 5.47 -13.46
CA VAL A 12 8.35 5.68 -13.01
C VAL A 12 8.43 7.01 -12.27
N MET A 13 8.86 6.96 -11.01
CA MET A 13 9.12 8.15 -10.21
C MET A 13 10.55 8.64 -10.40
N TRP A 14 10.67 9.94 -10.64
CA TRP A 14 11.91 10.68 -10.83
C TRP A 14 11.94 11.90 -9.92
N TYR A 15 13.13 12.49 -9.79
CA TYR A 15 13.28 13.84 -9.28
C TYR A 15 13.96 14.68 -10.36
N MET A 16 13.29 15.73 -10.83
CA MET A 16 13.81 16.62 -11.87
C MET A 16 13.46 18.06 -11.52
N ASN A 17 14.42 18.97 -11.67
CA ASN A 17 14.23 20.42 -11.50
C ASN A 17 13.57 20.82 -10.17
N GLY A 18 13.95 20.19 -9.05
CA GLY A 18 13.39 20.51 -7.74
C GLY A 18 12.07 19.82 -7.40
N GLN A 19 11.48 19.07 -8.34
CA GLN A 19 10.17 18.45 -8.19
C GLN A 19 10.24 16.93 -8.30
N VAL A 20 9.36 16.24 -7.57
CA VAL A 20 9.10 14.82 -7.81
C VAL A 20 8.20 14.72 -9.02
N ILE A 21 8.57 13.86 -9.96
CA ILE A 21 7.88 13.68 -11.22
C ILE A 21 7.52 12.20 -11.37
N ALA A 22 6.25 11.91 -11.61
CA ALA A 22 5.81 10.59 -12.04
C ALA A 22 5.57 10.60 -13.54
N THR A 23 6.28 9.73 -14.25
CA THR A 23 6.11 9.53 -15.68
C THR A 23 5.38 8.22 -15.93
N PHE A 24 4.28 8.29 -16.67
CA PHE A 24 3.40 7.18 -16.97
C PHE A 24 3.62 6.67 -18.39
N TYR A 25 3.68 5.36 -18.51
CA TYR A 25 3.94 4.69 -19.78
C TYR A 25 2.88 3.66 -20.12
N GLU A 26 2.56 3.56 -21.41
CA GLU A 26 1.83 2.44 -21.98
C GLU A 26 2.80 1.44 -22.61
N SER A 27 2.61 0.15 -22.33
CA SER A 27 3.26 -0.93 -23.09
C SER A 27 2.42 -1.23 -24.33
N ALA A 28 2.97 -0.98 -25.52
CA ALA A 28 2.37 -1.39 -26.78
C ALA A 28 2.66 -2.88 -27.02
N ASN A 29 1.73 -3.77 -26.65
CA ASN A 29 1.78 -5.23 -26.85
C ASN A 29 3.05 -5.97 -26.34
N LYS A 30 2.94 -7.29 -26.16
CA LYS A 30 4.00 -8.13 -25.60
C LYS A 30 5.25 -8.23 -26.51
N ASP A 31 5.13 -7.83 -27.78
CA ASP A 31 6.18 -8.01 -28.80
C ASP A 31 6.94 -6.71 -29.17
N GLN A 32 6.47 -5.53 -28.75
CA GLN A 32 7.22 -4.28 -28.95
C GLN A 32 7.78 -3.78 -27.62
N LYS A 33 9.10 -3.82 -27.48
CA LYS A 33 9.86 -3.30 -26.32
C LYS A 33 9.76 -1.77 -26.14
N LYS A 34 8.92 -1.07 -26.91
CA LYS A 34 8.85 0.39 -26.92
C LYS A 34 7.69 0.86 -26.05
N LYS A 35 8.03 1.47 -24.91
CA LYS A 35 7.08 2.15 -24.03
C LYS A 35 6.67 3.48 -24.65
N ILE A 36 5.36 3.75 -24.72
CA ILE A 36 4.82 5.03 -25.16
C ILE A 36 4.63 5.90 -23.92
N LEU A 37 5.18 7.12 -23.94
CA LEU A 37 4.92 8.11 -22.90
C LEU A 37 3.45 8.52 -22.98
N ILE A 38 2.70 8.33 -21.90
CA ILE A 38 1.30 8.78 -21.81
C ILE A 38 1.25 10.18 -21.23
N ASP A 39 1.84 10.35 -20.05
CA ASP A 39 1.76 11.60 -19.29
C ASP A 39 2.90 11.72 -18.28
N THR A 40 3.15 12.93 -17.81
CA THR A 40 4.12 13.25 -16.77
C THR A 40 3.52 14.25 -15.79
N VAL A 41 3.34 13.81 -14.55
CA VAL A 41 2.76 14.62 -13.48
C VAL A 41 3.85 15.02 -12.50
N SER A 42 3.90 16.28 -12.09
CA SER A 42 4.78 16.75 -11.01
C SER A 42 4.00 16.94 -9.71
N PHE A 43 4.65 16.68 -8.59
CA PHE A 43 4.09 16.87 -7.26
C PHE A 43 4.82 18.01 -6.55
N SER A 44 4.05 18.98 -6.04
CA SER A 44 4.55 20.11 -5.26
C SER A 44 4.89 19.72 -3.82
N SER A 45 4.13 18.78 -3.23
CA SER A 45 4.39 18.19 -1.92
C SER A 45 4.72 16.72 -2.06
N LYS A 46 5.74 16.28 -1.31
CA LYS A 46 6.16 14.89 -1.28
C LYS A 46 5.59 14.14 -0.08
N ALA A 47 4.83 14.78 0.80
CA ALA A 47 4.27 14.14 1.99
C ALA A 47 3.27 13.03 1.63
N TYR A 48 2.62 13.17 0.48
CA TYR A 48 1.58 12.26 0.02
C TYR A 48 1.71 11.99 -1.47
N LEU A 49 1.66 10.71 -1.88
CA LEU A 49 1.65 10.30 -3.28
C LEU A 49 0.60 9.22 -3.52
N ALA A 50 -0.21 9.38 -4.55
CA ALA A 50 -1.22 8.41 -4.94
C ALA A 50 -1.14 8.04 -6.42
N PHE A 51 -1.32 6.76 -6.72
CA PHE A 51 -1.36 6.25 -8.09
C PHE A 51 -2.58 5.38 -8.30
N ARG A 52 -3.17 5.45 -9.50
CA ARG A 52 -4.30 4.60 -9.90
C ARG A 52 -4.04 3.99 -11.26
N ARG A 53 -4.50 2.75 -11.43
CA ARG A 53 -4.45 1.98 -12.69
C ARG A 53 -3.04 1.76 -13.23
N ILE A 54 -2.06 1.39 -12.40
CA ILE A 54 -0.71 0.99 -12.83
C ILE A 54 -0.47 -0.52 -12.64
N ASN A 55 0.31 -1.12 -13.52
CA ASN A 55 0.69 -2.56 -13.43
C ASN A 55 2.14 -2.76 -12.92
N SER A 56 2.92 -1.69 -12.88
CA SER A 56 4.31 -1.71 -12.42
C SER A 56 4.70 -0.35 -11.90
N LEU A 57 5.44 -0.34 -10.79
CA LEU A 57 6.03 0.85 -10.18
C LEU A 57 7.55 0.72 -10.22
N ARG A 58 8.24 1.79 -10.64
CA ARG A 58 9.68 1.95 -10.48
C ARG A 58 9.96 3.26 -9.77
N ILE A 59 10.89 3.21 -8.82
CA ILE A 59 11.45 4.42 -8.20
C ILE A 59 12.87 4.56 -8.72
N ALA A 60 13.16 5.66 -9.42
CA ALA A 60 14.51 5.91 -9.86
C ALA A 60 15.40 6.12 -8.63
N SER A 61 16.56 5.47 -8.55
CA SER A 61 17.48 5.60 -7.41
C SER A 61 17.81 7.05 -7.05
N PRO A 62 18.01 7.97 -8.01
CA PRO A 62 18.22 9.39 -7.70
C PRO A 62 17.05 10.06 -6.98
N ALA A 63 15.82 9.51 -7.06
CA ALA A 63 14.64 10.08 -6.41
C ALA A 63 14.57 9.77 -4.91
N ILE A 64 15.28 8.75 -4.41
CA ILE A 64 15.10 8.26 -3.02
C ILE A 64 15.43 9.33 -1.97
N PRO A 65 16.57 10.03 -2.00
CA PRO A 65 16.87 11.08 -1.01
C PRO A 65 15.83 12.21 -1.03
N TYR A 66 15.19 12.41 -2.18
CA TYR A 66 14.19 13.44 -2.33
C TYR A 66 12.83 13.02 -1.79
N LEU A 67 12.55 11.72 -1.67
CA LEU A 67 11.29 11.18 -1.12
C LEU A 67 11.36 10.97 0.40
N GLU A 68 12.41 11.44 1.08
CA GLU A 68 12.56 11.30 2.53
C GLU A 68 11.41 11.94 3.31
N ASN A 69 10.74 12.98 2.80
CA ASN A 69 9.60 13.59 3.49
C ASN A 69 8.26 12.91 3.19
N LEU A 70 8.24 11.81 2.43
CA LEU A 70 7.01 11.07 2.12
C LEU A 70 6.53 10.31 3.35
N SER A 71 5.37 10.72 3.86
CA SER A 71 4.70 10.09 4.99
C SER A 71 3.62 9.11 4.54
N SER A 72 2.93 9.37 3.42
CA SER A 72 1.84 8.53 2.94
C SER A 72 2.02 8.14 1.48
N LEU A 73 2.02 6.83 1.20
CA LEU A 73 2.10 6.30 -0.16
C LEU A 73 0.90 5.39 -0.45
N LEU A 74 0.06 5.85 -1.37
CA LEU A 74 -1.22 5.26 -1.71
C LEU A 74 -1.16 4.59 -3.09
N LEU A 75 -1.07 3.27 -3.08
CA LEU A 75 -0.95 2.41 -4.25
C LEU A 75 -2.14 1.46 -4.39
N GLN A 76 -3.28 1.78 -3.78
CA GLN A 76 -4.47 0.95 -3.82
C GLN A 76 -5.15 0.94 -5.18
N ASN A 77 -5.84 -0.15 -5.50
CA ASN A 77 -6.57 -0.35 -6.76
C ASN A 77 -5.66 -0.27 -7.99
N ASN A 78 -4.58 -1.03 -7.95
CA ASN A 78 -3.61 -1.18 -9.02
C ASN A 78 -3.45 -2.67 -9.36
N ASN A 79 -2.64 -2.99 -10.37
CA ASN A 79 -2.33 -4.36 -10.77
C ASN A 79 -0.89 -4.73 -10.41
N LEU A 80 -0.39 -4.26 -9.26
CA LEU A 80 0.98 -4.52 -8.84
C LEU A 80 1.12 -5.99 -8.42
N GLU A 81 1.97 -6.72 -9.12
CA GLU A 81 2.39 -8.07 -8.72
C GLU A 81 3.59 -8.05 -7.77
N THR A 82 4.42 -7.00 -7.87
CA THR A 82 5.63 -6.81 -7.06
C THR A 82 5.82 -5.34 -6.72
N ILE A 83 6.58 -5.09 -5.65
CA ILE A 83 6.96 -3.76 -5.19
C ILE A 83 8.47 -3.58 -5.39
N PRO A 84 8.93 -2.47 -6.01
CA PRO A 84 10.35 -2.23 -6.22
C PRO A 84 11.10 -2.12 -4.88
N LYS A 85 12.29 -2.70 -4.82
CA LYS A 85 13.11 -2.74 -3.59
C LYS A 85 13.42 -1.35 -3.02
N GLU A 86 13.43 -0.36 -3.90
CA GLU A 86 13.67 1.05 -3.57
C GLU A 86 12.57 1.63 -2.67
N LEU A 87 11.33 1.11 -2.71
CA LEU A 87 10.25 1.56 -1.83
C LEU A 87 10.59 1.33 -0.36
N TRP A 88 11.25 0.22 -0.03
CA TRP A 88 11.61 -0.13 1.34
C TRP A 88 12.70 0.78 1.95
N ARG A 89 13.28 1.67 1.14
CA ARG A 89 14.22 2.71 1.60
C ARG A 89 13.50 3.99 2.03
N LEU A 90 12.19 4.08 1.88
CA LEU A 90 11.37 5.23 2.27
C LEU A 90 10.99 5.12 3.76
N THR A 91 11.99 5.18 4.63
CA THR A 91 11.87 4.87 6.07
C THR A 91 11.00 5.84 6.87
N ASN A 92 10.64 6.98 6.28
CA ASN A 92 9.78 7.99 6.91
C ASN A 92 8.28 7.79 6.60
N LEU A 93 7.95 6.76 5.82
CA LEU A 93 6.56 6.36 5.60
C LEU A 93 5.88 6.03 6.94
N GLN A 94 4.73 6.65 7.14
CA GLN A 94 3.79 6.42 8.23
C GLN A 94 2.57 5.64 7.73
N GLU A 95 2.18 5.82 6.47
CA GLU A 95 1.07 5.12 5.84
C GLU A 95 1.52 4.51 4.51
N LEU A 96 1.23 3.22 4.34
CA LEU A 96 1.44 2.51 3.09
C LEU A 96 0.17 1.72 2.73
N ASN A 97 -0.50 2.15 1.67
CA ASN A 97 -1.68 1.45 1.17
C ASN A 97 -1.36 0.70 -0.11
N LEU A 98 -1.37 -0.64 -0.01
CA LEU A 98 -1.14 -1.59 -1.09
C LEU A 98 -2.40 -2.44 -1.36
N GLY A 99 -3.56 -2.04 -0.85
CA GLY A 99 -4.82 -2.77 -0.99
C GLY A 99 -5.29 -2.91 -2.44
N CYS A 100 -6.08 -3.93 -2.75
CA CYS A 100 -6.59 -4.19 -4.10
C CYS A 100 -5.46 -4.23 -5.16
N ASN A 101 -4.49 -5.12 -4.96
CA ASN A 101 -3.39 -5.40 -5.89
C ASN A 101 -3.28 -6.91 -6.16
N GLN A 102 -2.19 -7.36 -6.79
CA GLN A 102 -1.94 -8.76 -7.12
C GLN A 102 -0.70 -9.31 -6.41
N LEU A 103 -0.36 -8.75 -5.24
CA LEU A 103 0.84 -9.11 -4.50
C LEU A 103 0.72 -10.54 -3.97
N LYS A 104 1.72 -11.37 -4.28
CA LYS A 104 1.80 -12.77 -3.82
C LYS A 104 2.63 -12.95 -2.55
N ALA A 105 3.55 -12.02 -2.29
CA ALA A 105 4.40 -12.02 -1.11
C ALA A 105 4.85 -10.60 -0.76
N LEU A 106 5.22 -10.41 0.51
CA LEU A 106 5.96 -9.24 0.96
C LEU A 106 7.41 -9.61 1.27
N PRO A 107 8.38 -8.78 0.88
CA PRO A 107 9.78 -9.04 1.17
C PRO A 107 10.10 -8.68 2.63
N LYS A 108 11.14 -9.27 3.20
CA LYS A 108 11.58 -9.04 4.60
C LYS A 108 11.91 -7.56 4.89
N GLU A 109 12.25 -6.81 3.84
CA GLU A 109 12.58 -5.40 3.84
C GLU A 109 11.40 -4.52 4.29
N ILE A 110 10.17 -5.04 4.37
CA ILE A 110 9.06 -4.35 5.04
C ILE A 110 9.44 -3.90 6.46
N GLY A 111 10.25 -4.69 7.17
CA GLY A 111 10.72 -4.37 8.53
C GLY A 111 11.67 -3.17 8.61
N LEU A 112 12.05 -2.55 7.48
CA LEU A 112 12.83 -1.31 7.43
C LEU A 112 11.97 -0.06 7.61
N LEU A 113 10.65 -0.16 7.41
CA LEU A 113 9.72 0.97 7.51
C LEU A 113 9.36 1.28 8.98
N LEU A 114 10.36 1.56 9.82
CA LEU A 114 10.23 1.63 11.29
C LEU A 114 9.23 2.70 11.79
N ASN A 115 8.90 3.69 10.96
CA ASN A 115 7.93 4.75 11.26
C ASN A 115 6.51 4.42 10.79
N LEU A 116 6.29 3.25 10.19
CA LEU A 116 4.99 2.88 9.65
C LEU A 116 3.97 2.68 10.78
N GLN A 117 2.86 3.40 10.68
CA GLN A 117 1.73 3.38 11.60
C GLN A 117 0.53 2.64 11.00
N GLU A 118 0.34 2.75 9.69
CA GLU A 118 -0.77 2.15 8.97
C GLU A 118 -0.29 1.39 7.73
N LEU A 119 -0.70 0.12 7.65
CA LEU A 119 -0.37 -0.77 6.54
C LEU A 119 -1.63 -1.49 6.04
N PHE A 120 -2.04 -1.16 4.83
CA PHE A 120 -3.18 -1.78 4.17
C PHE A 120 -2.71 -2.71 3.06
N LEU A 121 -3.06 -4.00 3.18
CA LEU A 121 -2.69 -5.06 2.24
C LEU A 121 -3.92 -5.88 1.81
N HIS A 122 -5.12 -5.38 2.08
CA HIS A 122 -6.34 -6.10 1.79
C HIS A 122 -6.49 -6.42 0.30
N SER A 123 -7.25 -7.47 -0.03
CA SER A 123 -7.59 -7.83 -1.41
C SER A 123 -6.33 -8.02 -2.28
N ASN A 124 -5.41 -8.86 -1.81
CA ASN A 124 -4.20 -9.28 -2.50
C ASN A 124 -4.18 -10.83 -2.62
N GLN A 125 -3.02 -11.41 -2.97
CA GLN A 125 -2.83 -12.86 -3.10
C GLN A 125 -1.77 -13.37 -2.13
N LEU A 126 -1.58 -12.69 -0.99
CA LEU A 126 -0.51 -13.00 -0.03
C LEU A 126 -0.75 -14.37 0.60
N THR A 127 0.27 -15.24 0.55
CA THR A 127 0.23 -16.56 1.19
C THR A 127 0.95 -16.59 2.54
N ASN A 128 1.83 -15.61 2.79
CA ASN A 128 2.53 -15.44 4.06
C ASN A 128 2.86 -13.96 4.32
N ILE A 129 3.18 -13.66 5.58
CA ILE A 129 3.73 -12.40 6.04
C ILE A 129 5.11 -12.66 6.66
N PRO A 130 6.16 -11.90 6.29
CA PRO A 130 7.49 -12.09 6.85
C PRO A 130 7.52 -11.73 8.34
N ALA A 131 8.26 -12.49 9.14
CA ALA A 131 8.43 -12.25 10.59
C ALA A 131 8.96 -10.84 10.92
N GLN A 132 9.68 -10.21 9.97
CA GLN A 132 10.21 -8.86 10.07
C GLN A 132 9.12 -7.78 10.19
N ILE A 133 7.85 -8.09 9.91
CA ILE A 133 6.74 -7.19 10.25
C ILE A 133 6.72 -6.85 11.75
N GLY A 134 7.23 -7.74 12.60
CA GLY A 134 7.42 -7.51 14.03
C GLY A 134 8.40 -6.38 14.38
N TYR A 135 9.18 -5.87 13.42
CA TYR A 135 10.07 -4.73 13.64
C TYR A 135 9.31 -3.39 13.56
N LEU A 136 8.08 -3.39 13.03
CA LEU A 136 7.24 -2.20 12.90
C LEU A 136 6.58 -1.85 14.24
N GLN A 137 7.38 -1.38 15.19
CA GLN A 137 6.95 -1.11 16.57
C GLN A 137 5.95 0.05 16.68
N GLN A 138 5.87 0.91 15.66
CA GLN A 138 4.91 2.00 15.58
C GLN A 138 3.60 1.61 14.88
N LEU A 139 3.49 0.39 14.32
CA LEU A 139 2.32 -0.01 13.56
C LEU A 139 1.12 -0.15 14.48
N GLN A 140 0.05 0.58 14.16
CA GLN A 140 -1.22 0.59 14.88
C GLN A 140 -2.31 -0.10 14.08
N VAL A 141 -2.26 0.00 12.76
CA VAL A 141 -3.29 -0.50 11.85
C VAL A 141 -2.66 -1.46 10.84
N LEU A 142 -3.18 -2.68 10.80
CA LEU A 142 -2.79 -3.70 9.83
C LEU A 142 -4.03 -4.37 9.23
N ASP A 143 -4.24 -4.18 7.93
CA ASP A 143 -5.31 -4.84 7.19
C ASP A 143 -4.75 -5.90 6.23
N LEU A 144 -5.09 -7.17 6.51
CA LEU A 144 -4.73 -8.35 5.73
C LEU A 144 -5.95 -9.05 5.13
N THR A 145 -7.12 -8.40 5.13
CA THR A 145 -8.39 -8.98 4.67
C THR A 145 -8.30 -9.45 3.21
N ASP A 146 -9.06 -10.47 2.83
CA ASP A 146 -9.13 -10.96 1.44
C ASP A 146 -7.74 -11.31 0.87
N ASN A 147 -7.03 -12.22 1.56
CA ASN A 147 -5.76 -12.77 1.11
C ASN A 147 -5.82 -14.31 1.15
N ARG A 148 -4.65 -14.98 1.06
CA ARG A 148 -4.52 -16.45 1.06
C ARG A 148 -3.65 -16.93 2.23
N LEU A 149 -3.69 -16.20 3.35
CA LEU A 149 -2.87 -16.50 4.52
C LEU A 149 -3.39 -17.74 5.26
N GLU A 150 -2.52 -18.73 5.44
CA GLU A 150 -2.82 -19.91 6.26
C GLU A 150 -2.40 -19.73 7.73
N SER A 151 -1.47 -18.81 7.99
CA SER A 151 -0.98 -18.47 9.32
C SER A 151 -0.39 -17.05 9.34
N LEU A 152 -0.16 -16.54 10.56
CA LEU A 152 0.57 -15.30 10.81
C LEU A 152 1.84 -15.59 11.61
N PRO A 153 2.93 -14.81 11.39
CA PRO A 153 4.13 -14.94 12.20
C PRO A 153 3.83 -14.58 13.66
N GLY A 154 4.46 -15.31 14.60
CA GLY A 154 4.24 -15.13 16.04
C GLY A 154 4.58 -13.71 16.52
N GLU A 155 5.43 -13.00 15.78
CA GLU A 155 5.80 -11.61 15.99
C GLU A 155 4.62 -10.64 15.93
N VAL A 156 3.61 -10.89 15.08
CA VAL A 156 2.39 -10.06 15.04
C VAL A 156 1.64 -10.12 16.37
N VAL A 157 1.67 -11.29 17.02
CA VAL A 157 1.00 -11.50 18.31
C VAL A 157 1.86 -11.00 19.47
N THR A 158 3.17 -11.28 19.43
CA THR A 158 4.09 -11.13 20.57
C THR A 158 4.84 -9.80 20.61
N ARG A 159 5.05 -9.13 19.48
CA ARG A 159 5.91 -7.93 19.38
C ARG A 159 5.19 -6.65 18.99
N MET A 160 3.95 -6.75 18.52
CA MET A 160 3.20 -5.61 18.01
C MET A 160 2.08 -5.18 18.96
N ARG A 161 1.91 -3.85 19.07
CA ARG A 161 0.83 -3.19 19.81
C ARG A 161 -0.19 -2.58 18.83
N LEU A 162 -0.73 -3.44 17.97
CA LEU A 162 -1.77 -3.04 17.02
C LEU A 162 -3.00 -2.56 17.79
N LYS A 163 -3.67 -1.52 17.31
CA LYS A 163 -5.02 -1.12 17.68
C LYS A 163 -6.05 -1.86 16.83
N ASN A 164 -5.74 -2.06 15.55
CA ASN A 164 -6.61 -2.68 14.57
C ASN A 164 -5.84 -3.73 13.78
N LEU A 165 -6.39 -4.94 13.76
CA LEU A 165 -5.89 -6.06 12.95
C LEU A 165 -7.08 -6.71 12.25
N TRP A 166 -7.11 -6.61 10.92
CA TRP A 166 -8.12 -7.30 10.11
C TRP A 166 -7.48 -8.43 9.32
N VAL A 167 -8.07 -9.62 9.42
CA VAL A 167 -7.54 -10.86 8.81
C VAL A 167 -8.63 -11.70 8.16
N ASN A 168 -9.82 -11.10 7.97
CA ASN A 168 -11.00 -11.79 7.46
C ASN A 168 -10.75 -12.32 6.05
N ASN A 169 -11.52 -13.32 5.62
CA ASN A 169 -11.41 -13.92 4.29
C ASN A 169 -9.98 -14.40 3.95
N ASN A 170 -9.36 -15.08 4.91
CA ASN A 170 -8.12 -15.83 4.75
C ASN A 170 -8.33 -17.28 5.23
N PRO A 171 -7.69 -18.28 4.61
CA PRO A 171 -7.75 -19.68 5.03
C PRO A 171 -6.91 -19.96 6.29
N LEU A 172 -7.04 -19.13 7.33
CA LEU A 172 -6.27 -19.25 8.56
C LEU A 172 -6.61 -20.58 9.26
N SER A 173 -5.63 -21.47 9.33
CA SER A 173 -5.79 -22.72 10.05
C SER A 173 -5.64 -22.48 11.55
N THR A 174 -6.62 -22.91 12.33
CA THR A 174 -6.68 -22.79 13.80
C THR A 174 -5.57 -23.52 14.56
N ILE A 175 -4.61 -24.18 13.87
CA ILE A 175 -3.73 -25.21 14.44
C ILE A 175 -2.25 -24.79 14.56
N SER A 176 -1.81 -23.65 14.03
CA SER A 176 -0.39 -23.26 14.19
C SER A 176 -0.13 -22.50 15.49
N THR A 177 -0.05 -23.19 16.62
CA THR A 177 0.81 -22.82 17.78
C THR A 177 0.99 -24.00 18.77
N LYS A 178 1.65 -25.09 18.37
CA LYS A 178 2.19 -26.07 19.36
C LYS A 178 3.45 -25.58 20.09
N GLN A 179 3.93 -24.36 19.82
CA GLN A 179 5.15 -23.79 20.43
C GLN A 179 4.98 -22.45 21.13
N LEU A 180 3.77 -21.92 21.26
CA LEU A 180 3.53 -20.69 22.02
C LEU A 180 2.49 -21.00 23.10
N LYS A 181 2.88 -20.77 24.36
CA LYS A 181 1.97 -20.80 25.52
C LYS A 181 0.69 -20.05 25.14
N MET A 182 -0.40 -20.79 25.18
CA MET A 182 -1.64 -20.50 24.46
C MET A 182 -2.26 -19.16 24.88
N ILE A 183 -2.44 -18.27 23.90
CA ILE A 183 -3.43 -17.21 23.90
C ILE A 183 -4.11 -17.36 22.55
N THR A 184 -5.41 -17.66 22.55
CA THR A 184 -6.17 -17.85 21.31
C THR A 184 -6.25 -16.54 20.53
N LEU A 185 -6.49 -16.58 19.22
CA LEU A 185 -6.73 -15.37 18.43
C LEU A 185 -7.83 -14.49 19.08
N ARG A 186 -8.83 -15.15 19.67
CA ARG A 186 -9.91 -14.56 20.47
C ARG A 186 -9.39 -13.80 21.69
N ASP A 187 -8.40 -14.32 22.40
CA ASP A 187 -7.80 -13.67 23.56
C ASP A 187 -6.94 -12.44 23.18
N LYS A 188 -6.28 -12.47 22.01
CA LYS A 188 -5.59 -11.28 21.47
C LYS A 188 -6.59 -10.22 21.00
N CYS A 189 -7.66 -10.62 20.30
CA CYS A 189 -8.74 -9.73 19.93
C CYS A 189 -9.35 -9.05 21.15
N ALA A 190 -9.59 -9.79 22.24
CA ALA A 190 -10.13 -9.25 23.50
C ALA A 190 -9.18 -8.29 24.25
N GLN A 191 -7.86 -8.44 24.10
CA GLN A 191 -6.86 -7.55 24.70
C GLN A 191 -6.60 -6.30 23.87
N THR A 192 -6.71 -6.40 22.54
CA THR A 192 -6.54 -5.26 21.63
C THR A 192 -7.81 -4.42 21.53
N ILE A 193 -8.98 -5.06 21.60
CA ILE A 193 -10.30 -4.44 21.45
C ILE A 193 -11.21 -5.14 22.46
N GLY A 194 -11.76 -4.42 23.44
CA GLY A 194 -12.75 -5.01 24.35
C GLY A 194 -13.82 -5.77 23.55
N LEU A 195 -13.78 -7.11 23.62
CA LEU A 195 -14.76 -8.08 23.13
C LEU A 195 -15.25 -8.06 21.66
N TRP A 196 -14.72 -7.25 20.75
CA TRP A 196 -15.34 -7.07 19.42
C TRP A 196 -14.41 -7.56 18.29
N CYS A 197 -14.46 -8.86 18.00
CA CYS A 197 -14.11 -9.40 16.69
C CYS A 197 -15.39 -9.36 15.86
N LEU A 198 -15.85 -8.16 15.48
CA LEU A 198 -17.16 -7.97 14.87
C LEU A 198 -17.05 -7.58 13.40
N ASP A 199 -17.65 -8.46 12.62
CA ASP A 199 -18.52 -8.26 11.46
C ASP A 199 -19.29 -6.92 11.50
N ASP A 200 -18.58 -5.78 11.46
CA ASP A 200 -19.18 -4.45 11.39
C ASP A 200 -19.14 -3.95 9.94
N PRO A 201 -20.25 -4.05 9.18
CA PRO A 201 -20.34 -3.48 7.84
C PRO A 201 -20.15 -1.95 7.81
N ASP A 202 -20.28 -1.25 8.95
CA ASP A 202 -20.11 0.21 9.07
C ASP A 202 -18.66 0.61 9.41
N SER A 203 -17.79 -0.33 9.77
CA SER A 203 -16.34 -0.09 9.93
C SER A 203 -15.61 0.12 8.59
N ARG A 204 -16.34 0.09 7.46
CA ARG A 204 -15.86 0.35 6.09
C ARG A 204 -15.67 1.83 5.72
N ASN A 205 -15.68 2.76 6.67
CA ASN A 205 -15.36 4.16 6.36
C ASN A 205 -13.90 4.50 6.70
N VAL A 206 -12.96 3.92 5.95
CA VAL A 206 -11.78 4.72 5.54
C VAL A 206 -12.15 5.39 4.23
N VAL A 207 -13.02 6.39 4.34
CA VAL A 207 -13.06 7.45 3.34
C VAL A 207 -11.74 8.18 3.53
N LEU A 208 -10.78 7.94 2.64
CA LEU A 208 -9.70 8.91 2.43
C LEU A 208 -10.38 10.14 1.83
N ASP A 209 -10.96 10.94 2.72
CA ASP A 209 -11.43 12.27 2.44
C ASP A 209 -10.15 13.08 2.24
N LEU A 210 -9.68 13.09 0.99
CA LEU A 210 -8.65 14.04 0.60
C LEU A 210 -9.23 15.41 0.91
N PRO A 211 -8.50 16.29 1.63
CA PRO A 211 -8.99 17.63 1.85
C PRO A 211 -9.31 18.27 0.50
N ASP A 212 -10.50 18.86 0.36
CA ASP A 212 -10.94 19.57 -0.85
C ASP A 212 -9.90 20.58 -1.37
N SER A 213 -8.95 20.99 -0.52
CA SER A 213 -7.81 21.85 -0.86
C SER A 213 -6.75 21.23 -1.78
N ILE A 214 -6.76 19.92 -2.04
CA ILE A 214 -5.82 19.25 -2.97
C ILE A 214 -6.42 19.11 -4.38
N LEU A 215 -7.74 19.28 -4.54
CA LEU A 215 -8.41 19.42 -5.82
C LEU A 215 -8.38 20.89 -6.25
N ASP A 216 -7.20 21.39 -6.60
CA ASP A 216 -7.11 22.71 -7.22
C ASP A 216 -7.86 22.70 -8.57
N LYS A 217 -9.01 23.38 -8.57
CA LYS A 217 -9.93 23.56 -9.70
C LYS A 217 -9.46 24.65 -10.69
N SER A 218 -8.17 25.00 -10.73
CA SER A 218 -7.67 26.17 -11.46
C SER A 218 -7.03 25.91 -12.83
N LEU A 219 -7.32 24.79 -13.50
CA LEU A 219 -7.18 24.68 -14.96
C LEU A 219 -8.56 24.72 -15.64
N ILE A 220 -9.21 25.89 -15.53
CA ILE A 220 -10.33 26.36 -16.38
C ILE A 220 -9.73 26.62 -17.79
N VAL A 221 -10.35 26.49 -18.98
CA VAL A 221 -11.57 27.08 -19.62
C VAL A 221 -11.58 26.60 -21.12
N PRO A 222 -12.58 26.86 -22.01
CA PRO A 222 -13.75 27.73 -21.88
C PRO A 222 -15.12 27.19 -22.33
N ASP A 223 -16.16 27.88 -21.86
CA ASP A 223 -17.50 27.96 -22.47
C ASP A 223 -17.39 28.24 -23.97
N ILE A 224 -18.08 27.45 -24.82
CA ILE A 224 -18.62 27.95 -26.08
C ILE A 224 -19.96 27.27 -26.39
N LYS A 225 -21.03 28.05 -26.17
CA LYS A 225 -22.39 28.06 -26.74
C LYS A 225 -23.40 27.01 -26.32
#